data_AF-A0AB39VFZ4-F1
#
_entry.id   AF-A0AB39VFZ4-F1
#
_cell.length_a   1.000
_cell.length_b   1.000
_cell.length_c   1.000
_cell.angle_alpha   90.00
_cell.angle_beta   90.00
_cell.angle_gamma   90.00
#
_symmetry.space_group_name_H-M   'P 1'
#
loop_
_entity.id
_entity.type
_entity.pdbx_description
1 polymer ?
#
loop_
_entity_poly.entity_id
_entity_poly.type
_entity_poly.pdbx_seq_one_letter_code
_entity_poly.pdbx_strand_id
1 'polypeptide(L)'
;MRIIKRDKNGEEIAEIFGIYWDEERNQTLFLGMTDKYSGMYVYSESEVEIIDPNINFRTIYLSGHLPGIFHWALIEKDLLDEVIDGNLELRKQFLDILRSENVIDW
;
A
#
# COMPACT_ATOMS: atom_id res chain seq x y z
N MET A 1 -4.81 -2.18 7.23
CA MET A 1 -4.10 -3.47 7.38
C MET A 1 -2.66 -3.13 7.63
N ARG A 2 -2.02 -3.79 8.59
CA ARG A 2 -0.60 -3.58 8.89
C ARG A 2 0.20 -4.86 8.77
N ILE A 3 1.41 -4.68 8.26
CA ILE A 3 2.43 -5.72 8.22
C ILE A 3 3.65 -5.26 9.01
N ILE A 4 4.47 -6.23 9.40
CA ILE A 4 5.82 -5.99 9.91
C ILE A 4 6.82 -6.74 9.04
N LYS A 5 7.85 -6.02 8.60
CA LYS A 5 9.04 -6.58 7.95
C LYS A 5 10.17 -6.59 8.97
N ARG A 6 10.83 -7.73 9.12
CA ARG A 6 12.02 -7.88 9.97
C ARG A 6 13.21 -8.28 9.13
N ASP A 7 14.24 -7.45 9.12
CA ASP A 7 15.50 -7.78 8.45
C ASP A 7 16.70 -7.38 9.32
N LYS A 8 17.91 -7.57 8.79
CA LYS A 8 19.17 -7.27 9.49
C LYS A 8 19.29 -5.80 9.95
N ASN A 9 18.51 -4.89 9.38
CA ASN A 9 18.51 -3.46 9.71
C ASN A 9 17.43 -3.11 10.75
N GLY A 10 16.62 -4.07 11.18
CA GLY A 10 15.63 -3.92 12.23
C GLY A 10 14.21 -4.26 11.80
N GLU A 11 13.24 -3.67 12.51
CA GLU A 11 11.82 -3.86 12.28
C GLU A 11 11.19 -2.61 11.64
N GLU A 12 10.33 -2.85 10.66
CA GLU A 12 9.59 -1.84 9.93
C GLU A 12 8.11 -2.23 9.87
N ILE A 13 7.24 -1.33 10.33
CA ILE A 13 5.78 -1.50 10.26
C ILE A 13 5.28 -0.67 9.08
N ALA A 14 4.46 -1.29 8.22
CA ALA A 14 3.86 -0.61 7.07
C ALA A 14 2.33 -0.70 7.13
N GLU A 15 1.69 0.42 6.79
CA GLU A 15 0.27 0.49 6.47
C GLU A 15 0.06 0.08 5.02
N ILE A 16 -0.86 -0.86 4.78
CA ILE A 16 -1.13 -1.43 3.46
C ILE A 16 -2.35 -0.76 2.84
N PHE A 17 -2.14 -0.23 1.63
CA PHE A 17 -3.13 0.47 0.83
C PHE A 17 -3.56 -0.30 -0.43
N GLY A 18 -2.87 -1.40 -0.75
CA GLY A 18 -3.28 -2.30 -1.81
C GLY A 18 -2.71 -3.70 -1.64
N ILE A 19 -3.43 -4.68 -2.16
CA ILE A 19 -2.98 -6.07 -2.30
C ILE A 19 -3.17 -6.43 -3.76
N TYR A 20 -2.12 -6.91 -4.41
CA TYR A 20 -2.20 -7.31 -5.81
C TYR A 20 -1.46 -8.61 -6.04
N TRP A 21 -1.85 -9.29 -7.10
CA TRP A 21 -1.35 -10.62 -7.43
C TRP A 21 -0.48 -10.53 -8.69
N ASP A 22 0.76 -10.96 -8.54
CA ASP A 22 1.63 -11.27 -9.67
C ASP A 22 1.34 -12.72 -10.08
N GLU A 23 0.46 -12.88 -11.08
CA GLU A 23 0.05 -14.20 -11.58
C GLU A 23 1.22 -14.95 -12.25
N GLU A 24 2.16 -14.24 -12.88
CA GLU A 24 3.31 -14.86 -13.56
C GLU A 24 4.27 -15.50 -12.56
N ARG A 25 4.48 -14.83 -11.42
CA ARG A 25 5.36 -15.30 -10.34
C ARG A 25 4.63 -16.07 -9.24
N ASN A 26 3.30 -16.11 -9.30
CA ASN A 26 2.43 -16.67 -8.26
C ASN A 26 2.74 -16.05 -6.87
N GLN A 27 2.79 -14.71 -6.82
CA GLN A 27 3.10 -13.95 -5.61
C GLN A 27 1.94 -13.04 -5.21
N THR A 28 1.65 -13.00 -3.91
CA THR A 28 0.85 -11.95 -3.30
C THR A 28 1.77 -10.80 -2.89
N LEU A 29 1.45 -9.60 -3.34
CA LEU A 29 2.24 -8.39 -3.09
C LEU A 29 1.39 -7.36 -2.36
N PHE A 30 1.99 -6.68 -1.39
CA PHE A 30 1.36 -5.62 -0.62
C PHE A 30 1.98 -4.27 -0.98
N LEU A 31 1.13 -3.32 -1.36
CA LEU A 31 1.49 -1.94 -1.62
C LEU A 31 1.22 -1.12 -0.35
N GLY A 32 2.26 -0.52 0.24
CA GLY A 32 2.14 0.19 1.51
C GLY A 32 3.17 1.29 1.74
N MET A 33 3.06 1.98 2.86
CA MET A 33 4.00 3.01 3.31
C MET A 33 4.31 2.88 4.79
N THR A 34 5.39 3.52 5.23
CA THR A 34 5.80 3.57 6.63
C THR A 34 5.88 5.01 7.11
N ASP A 35 5.80 5.22 8.42
CA ASP A 35 5.94 6.53 9.06
C ASP A 35 7.36 7.10 8.94
N LYS A 36 8.35 6.23 8.69
CA LYS A 36 9.78 6.59 8.56
C LYS A 36 10.13 7.17 7.21
N TYR A 37 9.44 6.75 6.15
CA TYR A 37 9.79 7.10 4.78
C TYR A 37 8.55 7.55 4.02
N SER A 38 8.66 8.67 3.31
CA SER A 38 7.53 9.20 2.55
C SER A 38 7.22 8.42 1.26
N GLY A 39 7.83 7.26 1.00
CA GLY A 39 7.69 6.51 -0.27
C GLY A 39 6.68 5.37 -0.18
N MET A 40 6.12 4.99 -1.32
CA MET A 40 5.40 3.72 -1.48
C MET A 40 6.40 2.58 -1.64
N TYR A 41 6.10 1.44 -1.03
CA TYR A 41 6.89 0.23 -1.13
C TYR A 41 6.02 -0.96 -1.47
N VAL A 42 6.61 -1.89 -2.21
CA VAL A 42 6.05 -3.20 -2.50
C VAL A 42 6.70 -4.21 -1.57
N TYR A 43 5.88 -4.94 -0.83
CA TYR A 43 6.30 -6.00 0.07
C TYR A 43 5.79 -7.34 -0.47
N SER A 44 6.65 -8.36 -0.53
CA SER A 44 6.20 -9.72 -0.78
C SER A 44 5.56 -10.29 0.47
N GLU A 45 4.40 -10.95 0.33
CA GLU A 45 3.75 -11.67 1.45
C GLU A 45 4.72 -12.63 2.13
N SER A 46 5.58 -13.30 1.35
CA SER A 46 6.56 -14.28 1.86
C SER A 46 7.66 -13.66 2.73
N GLU A 47 7.80 -12.34 2.77
CA GLU A 47 8.88 -11.63 3.47
C GLU A 47 8.41 -10.84 4.68
N VAL A 48 7.11 -10.88 5.00
CA VAL A 48 6.49 -10.05 6.03
C VAL A 48 5.52 -10.86 6.90
N GLU A 49 5.23 -10.36 8.08
CA GLU A 49 4.19 -10.88 8.96
C GLU A 49 3.01 -9.91 9.01
N ILE A 50 1.78 -10.43 8.92
CA ILE A 50 0.56 -9.63 9.08
C ILE A 50 0.29 -9.44 10.57
N ILE A 51 0.37 -8.21 11.06
CA ILE A 51 0.12 -7.87 12.47
C ILE A 51 -1.28 -7.30 12.70
N ASP A 52 -1.93 -6.79 11.65
CA ASP A 52 -3.33 -6.38 11.65
C ASP A 52 -3.94 -6.68 10.28
N PRO A 53 -4.81 -7.71 10.15
CA PRO A 53 -5.34 -8.14 8.87
C PRO A 53 -6.46 -7.24 8.32
N ASN A 54 -6.95 -6.27 9.09
CA ASN A 54 -8.17 -5.54 8.70
C ASN A 54 -7.87 -4.41 7.72
N ILE A 55 -8.60 -4.39 6.60
CA ILE A 55 -8.68 -3.22 5.71
C ILE A 55 -9.93 -2.41 6.11
N ASN A 56 -9.72 -1.20 6.61
CA ASN A 56 -10.73 -0.33 7.21
C ASN A 56 -11.10 0.87 6.35
N PHE A 57 -10.75 0.85 5.06
CA PHE A 57 -11.08 1.88 4.07
C PHE A 57 -11.85 1.27 2.89
N ARG A 58 -12.46 2.11 2.07
CA ARG A 58 -13.15 1.67 0.86
C ARG A 58 -12.13 1.14 -0.15
N THR A 59 -12.36 -0.08 -0.63
CA THR A 59 -11.50 -0.72 -1.63
C THR A 59 -12.17 -0.79 -3.01
N ILE A 60 -11.34 -0.80 -4.05
CA ILE A 60 -11.73 -1.04 -5.43
C ILE A 60 -10.95 -2.24 -5.94
N TYR A 61 -11.67 -3.21 -6.50
CA TYR A 61 -11.06 -4.32 -7.23
C TYR A 61 -10.71 -3.85 -8.65
N LEU A 62 -9.44 -4.00 -9.01
CA LEU A 62 -8.95 -3.79 -10.36
C LEU A 62 -8.67 -5.16 -10.99
N SER A 63 -9.13 -5.36 -12.22
CA SER A 63 -8.80 -6.51 -13.05
C SER A 63 -7.85 -6.12 -14.18
N GLY A 64 -7.21 -7.10 -14.83
CA GLY A 64 -6.32 -6.87 -15.97
C GLY A 64 -4.85 -7.01 -15.60
N HIS A 65 -4.02 -6.02 -15.96
CA HIS A 65 -2.56 -6.10 -15.84
C HIS A 65 -2.03 -6.08 -14.41
N LEU A 66 -2.81 -5.55 -13.46
CA LEU A 66 -2.45 -5.49 -12.06
C LEU A 66 -3.65 -5.91 -11.20
N PRO A 67 -4.03 -7.21 -11.25
CA PRO A 67 -5.21 -7.68 -10.54
C PRO A 67 -5.00 -7.51 -9.04
N GLY A 68 -5.94 -6.86 -8.37
CA GLY A 68 -5.74 -6.46 -6.99
C GLY A 68 -6.93 -5.76 -6.35
N ILE A 69 -6.85 -5.57 -5.05
CA ILE A 69 -7.69 -4.64 -4.30
C ILE A 69 -6.84 -3.44 -3.87
N PHE A 70 -7.33 -2.24 -4.12
CA PHE A 70 -6.61 -1.01 -3.82
C PHE A 70 -7.50 -0.04 -3.06
N HIS A 71 -6.89 0.85 -2.30
CA HIS A 71 -7.56 2.02 -1.75
C HIS A 71 -8.26 2.78 -2.88
N TRP A 72 -9.53 3.13 -2.69
CA TRP A 72 -10.37 3.72 -3.75
C TRP A 72 -9.72 4.92 -4.45
N ALA A 73 -9.06 5.79 -3.68
CA ALA A 73 -8.42 6.99 -4.21
C ALA A 73 -7.29 6.69 -5.20
N LEU A 74 -6.59 5.56 -5.07
CA LEU A 74 -5.54 5.18 -6.03
C LEU A 74 -6.11 4.94 -7.43
N ILE A 75 -7.35 4.45 -7.50
CA ILE A 75 -8.01 4.11 -8.76
C ILE A 75 -8.89 5.26 -9.26
N GLU A 76 -9.80 5.77 -8.44
CA GLU A 76 -10.76 6.80 -8.88
C GLU A 76 -10.15 8.17 -9.15
N LYS A 77 -8.97 8.44 -8.58
CA LYS A 77 -8.23 9.68 -8.83
C LYS A 77 -7.00 9.48 -9.71
N ASP A 78 -6.83 8.29 -10.29
CA ASP A 78 -5.72 7.95 -11.18
C ASP A 78 -4.35 8.25 -10.54
N LEU A 79 -4.19 7.84 -9.27
CA LEU A 79 -2.98 8.13 -8.48
C LEU A 79 -2.03 6.95 -8.41
N LEU A 80 -2.44 5.75 -8.82
CA LEU A 80 -1.67 4.53 -8.61
C LEU A 80 -0.26 4.61 -9.19
N ASP A 81 -0.14 4.88 -10.50
CA ASP A 81 1.15 4.96 -11.20
C ASP A 81 1.98 6.12 -10.67
N GLU A 82 1.38 7.30 -10.52
CA GLU A 82 2.06 8.52 -10.07
C GLU A 82 2.63 8.43 -8.65
N VAL A 83 1.90 7.75 -7.75
CA VAL A 83 2.31 7.57 -6.35
C VAL A 83 3.40 6.49 -6.25
N ILE A 84 3.38 5.49 -7.12
CA ILE A 84 4.47 4.51 -7.27
C ILE A 84 5.73 5.16 -7.87
N ASP A 85 5.57 6.00 -8.90
CA ASP A 85 6.65 6.70 -9.59
C ASP A 85 7.26 7.85 -8.76
N GLY A 86 6.67 8.14 -7.60
CA GLY A 86 7.25 9.03 -6.60
C GLY A 86 6.92 10.51 -6.80
N ASN A 87 5.86 10.85 -7.53
CA ASN A 87 5.37 12.21 -7.68
C ASN A 87 4.98 12.79 -6.30
N LEU A 88 5.79 13.73 -5.81
CA LEU A 88 5.67 14.27 -4.44
C LEU A 88 4.31 14.95 -4.19
N GLU A 89 3.78 15.66 -5.19
CA GLU A 89 2.54 16.41 -5.04
C GLU A 89 1.33 15.48 -4.98
N LEU A 90 1.25 14.53 -5.92
CA LEU A 90 0.15 13.57 -5.97
C LEU A 90 0.19 12.59 -4.79
N ARG A 91 1.39 12.22 -4.33
CA ARG A 91 1.54 11.46 -3.09
C ARG A 91 1.08 12.23 -1.86
N LYS A 92 1.36 13.54 -1.79
CA LYS A 92 0.82 14.38 -0.73
C LYS A 92 -0.72 14.40 -0.76
N GLN A 93 -1.33 14.50 -1.93
CA GLN A 93 -2.79 14.40 -2.06
C GLN A 93 -3.33 13.06 -1.54
N PHE A 94 -2.63 11.96 -1.83
CA PHE A 94 -3.00 10.65 -1.30
C PHE A 94 -2.90 10.59 0.24
N LEU A 95 -1.81 11.09 0.83
CA LEU A 95 -1.65 11.16 2.28
C LEU A 95 -2.74 12.03 2.95
N ASP A 96 -3.10 13.15 2.33
CA ASP A 96 -4.16 14.02 2.85
C ASP A 96 -5.53 13.31 2.86
N ILE A 97 -5.80 12.46 1.85
CA ILE A 97 -7.00 11.60 1.83
C ILE A 97 -6.95 10.59 2.98
N LEU A 98 -5.83 9.86 3.13
CA LEU A 98 -5.67 8.84 4.18
C LEU A 98 -5.86 9.42 5.59
N ARG A 99 -5.33 10.63 5.85
CA ARG A 99 -5.53 11.34 7.11
C ARG A 99 -6.98 11.74 7.32
N SER A 100 -7.66 12.23 6.28
CA SER A 100 -9.07 12.61 6.37
C SER A 100 -10.00 11.43 6.69
N GLU A 101 -9.58 10.22 6.33
CA GLU A 101 -10.29 8.97 6.61
C GLU A 101 -9.88 8.29 7.93
N ASN A 102 -8.90 8.87 8.65
CA ASN A 102 -8.27 8.25 9.83
C ASN A 102 -7.67 6.86 9.54
N VAL A 103 -7.18 6.64 8.32
CA VAL A 103 -6.41 5.43 7.98
C VAL A 103 -5.00 5.52 8.55
N ILE A 104 -4.43 6.73 8.57
CA ILE A 104 -3.13 7.05 9.18
C ILE A 104 -3.27 8.28 10.09
N ASP A 105 -2.36 8.44 11.05
CA ASP A 105 -2.30 9.55 12.00
C ASP A 105 -1.01 10.40 11.91
N TRP A 106 -0.13 10.10 10.95
CA TRP A 106 1.14 10.78 10.67
C TRP A 106 1.13 11.57 9.35
#